data_AF-A0A7Y0P859-F1
#
_entry.id   AF-A0A7Y0P859-F1
#
_cell.length_a   1.000
_cell.length_b   1.000
_cell.length_c   1.000
_cell.angle_alpha   90.00
_cell.angle_beta   90.00
_cell.angle_gamma   90.00
#
_symmetry.space_group_name_H-M   'P 1'
#
loop_
_entity.id
_entity.type
_entity.pdbx_description
1 polymer ?
#
loop_
_entity_poly.entity_id
_entity_poly.type
_entity_poly.pdbx_seq_one_letter_code
_entity_poly.pdbx_strand_id
1 'polypeptide(L)'
;MATWDHFGMPRSNNDQLPATYVASGDWPYARLVEDAPVSAHYGQAFARNLTAAMEASDIGLRALGDRAGVSHATISRLLRGMVLPDLGTLARLEVALGQHLWPGLSAWTERNQVLPD
;
A
#
# COMPACT_ATOMS: atom_id res chain seq x y z
N MET A 1 16.51 32.52 -7.86
CA MET A 1 15.78 32.10 -6.65
C MET A 1 14.52 31.39 -7.13
N ALA A 2 14.57 30.07 -7.33
CA ALA A 2 13.44 29.32 -7.89
C ALA A 2 12.46 28.95 -6.78
N THR A 3 11.18 29.24 -7.01
CA THR A 3 10.05 29.05 -6.11
C THR A 3 9.65 27.58 -6.05
N TRP A 4 9.82 26.95 -4.89
CA TRP A 4 9.58 25.53 -4.63
C TRP A 4 8.12 25.18 -4.27
N ASP A 5 7.14 26.02 -4.62
CA ASP A 5 5.76 25.91 -4.09
C ASP A 5 4.72 25.29 -5.04
N HIS A 6 5.12 24.67 -6.16
CA HIS A 6 4.16 24.09 -7.13
C HIS A 6 4.40 22.62 -7.50
N PHE A 7 5.51 22.03 -7.08
CA PHE A 7 5.82 20.65 -7.44
C PHE A 7 5.26 19.70 -6.38
N GLY A 8 4.03 19.20 -6.61
CA GLY A 8 3.69 17.86 -6.12
C GLY A 8 4.85 16.94 -6.50
N MET A 9 5.45 16.28 -5.50
CA MET A 9 6.66 15.47 -5.67
C MET A 9 6.55 14.64 -6.95
N PRO A 10 7.52 14.72 -7.90
CA PRO A 10 7.52 13.87 -9.07
C PRO A 10 7.32 12.42 -8.64
N ARG A 11 6.30 11.73 -9.16
CA ARG A 11 6.11 10.30 -8.87
C ARG A 11 7.32 9.59 -9.45
N SER A 12 8.23 9.16 -8.59
CA SER A 12 9.44 8.47 -9.05
C SER A 12 9.00 7.21 -9.79
N ASN A 13 9.31 7.16 -11.08
CA ASN A 13 9.30 6.02 -12.00
C ASN A 13 8.12 5.78 -12.97
N ASN A 14 7.08 6.62 -13.06
CA ASN A 14 5.93 6.41 -13.98
C ASN A 14 5.21 5.05 -13.82
N ASP A 15 5.41 4.34 -12.70
CA ASP A 15 4.69 3.11 -12.39
C ASP A 15 3.18 3.37 -12.46
N GLN A 16 2.46 2.42 -13.04
CA GLN A 16 1.00 2.42 -13.02
C GLN A 16 0.48 2.12 -11.61
N LEU A 17 -0.83 2.17 -11.43
CA LEU A 17 -1.44 1.84 -10.14
C LEU A 17 -1.09 0.39 -9.76
N PRO A 18 -0.72 0.09 -8.50
CA PRO A 18 -0.31 -1.26 -8.09
C PRO A 18 -1.25 -2.38 -8.54
N ALA A 19 -2.57 -2.17 -8.45
CA ALA A 19 -3.56 -3.16 -8.86
C ALA A 19 -3.61 -3.45 -10.38
N THR A 20 -3.02 -2.60 -11.23
CA THR A 20 -2.95 -2.85 -12.68
C THR A 20 -1.94 -3.94 -13.05
N TYR A 21 -1.04 -4.29 -12.13
CA TYR A 21 -0.05 -5.35 -12.32
C TYR A 21 -0.57 -6.74 -11.92
N VAL A 22 -1.87 -6.91 -11.65
CA VAL A 22 -2.46 -8.21 -11.32
C VAL A 22 -2.51 -9.10 -12.56
N ALA A 23 -1.89 -10.28 -12.47
CA ALA A 23 -1.95 -11.33 -13.48
C ALA A 23 -3.13 -12.29 -13.26
N SER A 24 -3.43 -12.63 -11.99
CA SER A 24 -4.54 -13.53 -11.62
C SER A 24 -4.93 -13.39 -10.14
N GLY A 25 -6.17 -13.77 -9.81
CA GLY A 25 -6.72 -13.67 -8.46
C GLY A 25 -7.16 -12.24 -8.09
N ASP A 26 -7.54 -12.06 -6.83
CA ASP A 26 -8.09 -10.80 -6.33
C ASP A 26 -7.08 -10.04 -5.46
N TRP A 27 -6.94 -8.75 -5.72
CA TRP A 27 -6.19 -7.85 -4.85
C TRP A 27 -6.77 -7.83 -3.43
N PRO A 28 -5.96 -7.79 -2.34
CA PRO A 28 -4.51 -7.70 -2.29
C PRO A 28 -3.78 -9.06 -2.21
N TYR A 29 -4.45 -10.17 -2.52
CA TYR A 29 -3.86 -11.53 -2.48
C TYR A 29 -3.53 -12.09 -3.87
N ALA A 30 -3.65 -11.25 -4.91
CA ALA A 30 -3.43 -11.61 -6.30
C ALA A 30 -1.97 -11.93 -6.64
N ARG A 31 -1.77 -12.77 -7.65
CA ARG A 31 -0.47 -12.93 -8.30
C ARG A 31 -0.21 -11.70 -9.20
N LEU A 32 0.95 -11.07 -9.06
CA LEU A 32 1.37 -9.98 -9.94
C LEU A 32 2.07 -10.54 -11.20
N VAL A 33 2.08 -9.76 -12.29
CA VAL A 33 2.88 -10.04 -13.48
C VAL A 33 4.37 -10.10 -13.13
N GLU A 34 5.15 -10.88 -13.90
CA GLU A 34 6.56 -11.16 -13.60
C GLU A 34 7.43 -9.89 -13.58
N ASP A 35 7.12 -8.94 -14.45
CA ASP A 35 7.80 -7.66 -14.60
C ASP A 35 7.19 -6.54 -13.75
N ALA A 36 6.30 -6.86 -12.79
CA ALA A 36 5.73 -5.87 -11.90
C ALA A 36 6.83 -5.12 -11.13
N PRO A 37 6.74 -3.78 -11.05
CA PRO A 37 7.76 -3.00 -10.36
C PRO A 37 7.76 -3.32 -8.87
N VAL A 38 8.91 -3.06 -8.22
CA VAL A 38 9.08 -3.23 -6.76
C VAL A 38 7.94 -2.54 -6.00
N SER A 39 7.54 -1.35 -6.44
CA SER A 39 6.46 -0.57 -5.84
C SER A 39 5.11 -1.31 -5.81
N ALA A 40 4.79 -2.13 -6.81
CA ALA A 40 3.56 -2.92 -6.84
C ALA A 40 3.56 -4.03 -5.78
N HIS A 41 4.69 -4.72 -5.60
CA HIS A 41 4.87 -5.72 -4.54
C HIS A 41 4.72 -5.11 -3.14
N TYR A 42 5.35 -3.95 -2.91
CA TYR A 42 5.23 -3.23 -1.65
C TYR A 42 3.81 -2.69 -1.42
N GLY A 43 3.14 -2.19 -2.46
CA GLY A 43 1.75 -1.76 -2.40
C GLY A 43 0.81 -2.91 -2.02
N GLN A 44 1.02 -4.10 -2.58
CA GLN A 44 0.22 -5.27 -2.27
C GLN A 44 0.43 -5.73 -0.83
N ALA A 45 1.69 -5.87 -0.40
CA ALA A 45 2.00 -6.28 0.96
C ALA A 45 1.48 -5.26 2.00
N PHE A 46 1.62 -3.95 1.73
CA PHE A 46 1.02 -2.91 2.57
C PHE A 46 -0.51 -3.04 2.66
N ALA A 47 -1.20 -3.25 1.53
CA ALA A 47 -2.65 -3.42 1.52
C ALA A 47 -3.10 -4.66 2.32
N ARG A 48 -2.36 -5.78 2.24
CA ARG A 48 -2.61 -6.96 3.09
C ARG A 48 -2.44 -6.65 4.57
N ASN A 49 -1.34 -6.01 4.94
CA ASN A 49 -1.07 -5.63 6.33
C ASN A 49 -2.14 -4.67 6.87
N LEU A 50 -2.56 -3.69 6.08
CA LEU A 50 -3.62 -2.76 6.45
C LEU A 50 -4.97 -3.46 6.64
N THR A 51 -5.31 -4.41 5.75
CA THR A 51 -6.53 -5.22 5.88
C THR A 51 -6.51 -6.02 7.18
N ALA A 52 -5.44 -6.78 7.42
CA ALA A 52 -5.29 -7.59 8.63
C ALA A 52 -5.30 -6.74 9.92
N ALA A 53 -4.66 -5.57 9.89
CA ALA A 53 -4.63 -4.66 11.04
C ALA A 53 -6.01 -4.07 11.37
N MET A 54 -6.79 -3.74 10.34
CA MET A 54 -8.17 -3.29 10.49
C MET A 54 -9.06 -4.38 11.06
N GLU A 55 -8.95 -5.61 10.55
CA GLU A 55 -9.69 -6.78 11.05
C GLU A 55 -9.34 -7.09 12.50
N ALA A 56 -8.04 -7.14 12.84
CA ALA A 56 -7.57 -7.40 14.20
C ALA A 56 -8.00 -6.35 15.23
N SER A 57 -8.25 -5.12 14.76
CA SER A 57 -8.68 -4.00 15.60
C SER A 57 -10.20 -3.75 15.54
N ASP A 58 -10.96 -4.56 14.79
CA ASP A 58 -12.39 -4.40 14.52
C ASP A 58 -12.76 -2.94 14.14
N ILE A 59 -11.92 -2.30 13.31
CA ILE A 59 -12.07 -0.88 12.96
C ILE A 59 -12.46 -0.70 11.50
N GLY A 60 -13.58 0.00 11.28
CA GLY A 60 -14.03 0.39 9.94
C GLY A 60 -13.22 1.54 9.35
N LEU A 61 -13.28 1.69 8.01
CA LEU A 61 -12.54 2.69 7.25
C LEU A 61 -12.73 4.12 7.75
N ARG A 62 -13.96 4.49 8.13
CA ARG A 62 -14.28 5.86 8.55
C ARG A 62 -13.67 6.17 9.90
N ALA A 63 -13.87 5.27 10.86
CA ALA A 63 -13.28 5.38 12.19
C ALA A 63 -11.75 5.42 12.13
N LEU A 64 -11.13 4.60 11.28
CA LEU A 64 -9.69 4.64 11.06
C LEU A 64 -9.25 5.98 10.44
N GLY A 65 -9.99 6.48 9.45
CA GLY A 65 -9.70 7.77 8.82
C GLY A 65 -9.75 8.94 9.81
N ASP A 66 -10.79 8.97 10.65
CA ASP A 66 -10.94 9.99 11.70
C ASP A 66 -9.80 9.88 12.73
N ARG A 67 -9.43 8.67 13.15
CA ARG A 67 -8.34 8.42 14.11
C ARG A 67 -6.96 8.75 13.55
N ALA A 68 -6.71 8.46 12.28
CA ALA A 68 -5.42 8.66 11.63
C ALA A 68 -5.26 10.08 11.03
N GLY A 69 -6.32 10.87 10.93
CA GLY A 69 -6.31 12.13 10.18
C GLY A 69 -6.06 11.91 8.68
N VAL A 70 -6.58 10.80 8.13
CA VAL A 70 -6.46 10.42 6.72
C VAL A 70 -7.86 10.24 6.15
N SER A 71 -8.13 10.73 4.94
CA SER A 71 -9.47 10.59 4.38
C SER A 71 -9.85 9.12 4.18
N HIS A 72 -11.11 8.76 4.50
CA HIS A 72 -11.67 7.44 4.20
C HIS A 72 -11.45 7.02 2.73
N ALA A 73 -11.58 7.98 1.80
CA ALA A 73 -11.35 7.74 0.38
C ALA A 73 -9.89 7.33 0.10
N THR A 74 -8.92 7.95 0.77
CA THR A 74 -7.50 7.55 0.67
C THR A 74 -7.31 6.12 1.16
N ILE A 75 -7.88 5.75 2.31
CA ILE A 75 -7.77 4.39 2.87
C ILE A 75 -8.40 3.37 1.93
N SER A 76 -9.60 3.64 1.41
CA SER A 76 -10.25 2.78 0.40
C SER A 76 -9.40 2.61 -0.86
N ARG A 77 -8.75 3.68 -1.35
CA ARG A 77 -7.86 3.61 -2.51
C ARG A 77 -6.59 2.80 -2.24
N LEU A 78 -6.03 2.90 -1.03
CA LEU A 78 -4.89 2.10 -0.59
C LEU A 78 -5.23 0.60 -0.59
N LEU A 79 -6.35 0.24 0.06
CA LEU A 79 -6.82 -1.14 0.12
C LEU A 79 -7.11 -1.74 -1.25
N ARG A 80 -7.53 -0.92 -2.22
CA ARG A 80 -7.80 -1.33 -3.61
C ARG A 80 -6.58 -1.26 -4.53
N GLY A 81 -5.39 -0.93 -4.01
CA GLY A 81 -4.16 -0.81 -4.82
C GLY A 81 -4.21 0.30 -5.87
N MET A 82 -5.03 1.33 -5.66
CA MET A 82 -5.17 2.46 -6.58
C MET A 82 -4.21 3.62 -6.27
N VAL A 83 -3.51 3.57 -5.13
CA VAL A 83 -2.44 4.50 -4.73
C VAL A 83 -1.46 3.78 -3.82
N LEU A 84 -0.23 4.29 -3.75
CA LEU A 84 0.72 3.95 -2.68
C LEU A 84 0.59 4.97 -1.55
N PRO A 85 0.84 4.56 -0.29
CA PRO A 85 0.93 5.50 0.80
C PRO A 85 2.20 6.34 0.64
N ASP A 86 2.12 7.63 0.95
CA ASP A 86 3.32 8.40 1.28
C ASP A 86 3.76 8.08 2.71
N LEU A 87 4.97 8.50 3.08
CA LEU A 87 5.53 8.25 4.42
C LEU A 87 4.66 8.82 5.54
N GLY A 88 4.04 9.98 5.31
CA GLY A 88 3.17 10.61 6.30
C GLY A 88 1.88 9.82 6.53
N THR A 89 1.28 9.28 5.48
CA THR A 89 0.09 8.44 5.53
C THR A 89 0.41 7.10 6.18
N LEU A 90 1.53 6.47 5.82
CA LEU A 90 2.03 5.26 6.47
C LEU A 90 2.16 5.48 7.99
N ALA A 91 2.94 6.48 8.42
CA ALA A 91 3.20 6.73 9.83
C ALA A 91 1.91 7.02 10.62
N ARG A 92 0.99 7.82 10.06
CA ARG A 92 -0.30 8.11 10.70
C ARG A 92 -1.16 6.87 10.88
N LEU A 93 -1.23 5.99 9.88
CA LEU A 93 -1.98 4.75 9.98
C LEU A 93 -1.35 3.77 10.99
N GLU A 94 -0.02 3.65 11.01
CA GLU A 94 0.69 2.80 12.00
C GLU A 94 0.46 3.29 13.43
N VAL A 95 0.57 4.60 13.68
CA VAL A 95 0.27 5.20 15.00
C VAL A 95 -1.19 5.01 15.39
N ALA A 96 -2.12 5.18 14.44
CA ALA A 96 -3.55 5.00 14.69
C ALA A 96 -3.91 3.54 14.99
N LEU A 97 -3.27 2.57 14.35
CA LEU A 97 -3.54 1.14 14.57
C LEU A 97 -2.70 0.53 15.69
N GLY A 98 -1.58 1.17 16.07
CA GLY A 98 -0.61 0.60 17.00
C GLY A 98 0.11 -0.63 16.42
N GLN A 99 0.19 -0.74 15.09
CA GLN A 99 0.73 -1.89 14.38
C GLN A 99 1.65 -1.45 13.24
N HIS A 100 2.66 -2.27 12.94
CA HIS A 100 3.51 -2.06 11.77
C HIS A 100 2.77 -2.46 10.49
N LEU A 101 2.66 -1.53 9.56
CA LEU A 101 2.07 -1.74 8.24
C LEU A 101 3.15 -1.84 7.15
N TRP A 102 4.30 -1.20 7.35
CA TRP A 102 5.42 -1.31 6.42
C TRP A 102 5.87 -2.78 6.35
N PRO A 103 5.86 -3.40 5.15
CA PRO A 103 6.12 -4.82 5.04
C PRO A 103 7.62 -5.17 5.10
N GLY A 104 8.52 -4.19 5.20
CA GLY A 104 9.96 -4.44 5.27
C GLY A 104 10.56 -5.00 3.97
N LEU A 105 11.75 -5.57 4.04
CA LEU A 105 12.42 -6.15 2.86
C LEU A 105 11.79 -7.49 2.42
N SER A 106 11.04 -8.16 3.30
CA SER A 106 10.43 -9.46 3.01
C SER A 106 9.46 -9.41 1.84
N ALA A 107 8.74 -8.29 1.66
CA ALA A 107 7.85 -8.04 0.54
C ALA A 107 8.50 -8.25 -0.84
N TRP A 108 9.81 -8.00 -0.94
CA TRP A 108 10.58 -8.22 -2.17
C TRP A 108 11.13 -9.65 -2.25
N THR A 109 11.68 -10.18 -1.15
CA THR A 109 12.36 -11.48 -1.16
C THR A 109 11.41 -12.67 -1.33
N GLU A 110 10.16 -12.54 -0.88
CA GLU A 110 9.13 -13.60 -0.98
C GLU A 110 8.57 -13.77 -2.41
N ARG A 111 8.85 -12.85 -3.34
CA ARG A 111 8.47 -12.98 -4.77
C ARG A 111 9.00 -14.27 -5.40
N ASN A 112 10.13 -14.76 -4.91
CA ASN A 112 10.87 -15.88 -5.49
C ASN A 112 10.56 -17.23 -4.83
N GLN A 113 9.61 -17.31 -3.90
CA GLN A 113 9.27 -18.55 -3.18
C GLN A 113 8.03 -19.28 -3.72
N VAL A 114 7.72 -19.12 -5.01
CA VAL A 114 6.79 -20.07 -5.65
C VAL A 114 7.51 -21.40 -5.78
N LEU A 115 7.02 -22.39 -5.01
CA LEU A 115 7.45 -23.79 -4.97
C LEU A 115 7.75 -24.36 -6.37
N PRO A 116 8.79 -25.20 -6.54
CA PRO A 116 8.85 -26.09 -7.70
C PRO A 116 7.69 -27.08 -7.68
N ASP A 117 7.22 -27.46 -8.87
CA ASP A 117 6.17 -28.46 -9.12
C ASP A 117 6.38 -29.78 -8.35
#